data_AF-A0AAW3JR58-F1
#
_entry.id   AF-A0AAW3JR58-F1
#
_cell.length_a   1.000
_cell.length_b   1.000
_cell.length_c   1.000
_cell.angle_alpha   90.00
_cell.angle_beta   90.00
_cell.angle_gamma   90.00
#
_symmetry.space_group_name_H-M   'P 1'
#
loop_
_entity.id
_entity.type
_entity.pdbx_description
1 polymer ?
#
loop_
_entity_poly.entity_id
_entity_poly.type
_entity_poly.pdbx_seq_one_letter_code
_entity_poly.pdbx_strand_id
1 'polypeptide(L)'
;MNIQKLDELNMENNRIEIYDKDNNLLKVIEPYAVESCMNPGIFKITPVKIEKTKDSIIFISENIKTEIKKQDIESGDIEVKASDFTPQRRKVKSNCTNCTNCGRCSW
;
A
#
# COMPACT_ATOMS: atom_id res chain seq x y z
N MET A 1 -19.23 -7.05 2.09
CA MET A 1 -18.57 -7.15 0.77
C MET A 1 -18.23 -8.62 0.53
N ASN A 2 -18.57 -9.23 -0.60
CA ASN A 2 -18.38 -10.67 -0.83
C ASN A 2 -16.90 -10.95 -1.15
N ILE A 3 -16.27 -11.97 -0.53
CA ILE A 3 -14.85 -12.32 -0.72
C ILE A 3 -14.51 -12.52 -2.22
N GLN A 4 -15.48 -12.96 -3.02
CA GLN A 4 -15.37 -13.07 -4.47
C GLN A 4 -14.98 -11.75 -5.19
N LYS A 5 -15.34 -10.58 -4.65
CA LYS A 5 -14.91 -9.28 -5.20
C LYS A 5 -13.46 -8.93 -4.88
N LEU A 6 -12.88 -9.52 -3.84
CA LEU A 6 -11.48 -9.31 -3.48
C LEU A 6 -10.53 -9.99 -4.48
N ASP A 7 -11.01 -11.05 -5.14
CA ASP A 7 -10.27 -11.76 -6.19
C ASP A 7 -10.29 -11.02 -7.55
N GLU A 8 -11.27 -10.16 -7.79
CA GLU A 8 -11.44 -9.42 -9.04
C GLU A 8 -10.77 -8.03 -9.03
N LEU A 9 -10.54 -7.44 -7.85
CA LEU A 9 -9.81 -6.18 -7.75
C LEU A 9 -8.30 -6.43 -7.88
N ASN A 10 -7.66 -5.71 -8.80
CA ASN A 10 -6.21 -5.59 -8.91
C ASN A 10 -5.65 -4.78 -7.72
N MET A 11 -5.72 -5.36 -6.52
CA MET A 11 -5.36 -4.71 -5.25
C MET A 11 -3.85 -4.52 -5.10
N GLU A 12 -3.05 -5.25 -5.88
CA GLU A 12 -1.59 -5.23 -5.82
C GLU A 12 -1.02 -3.84 -6.14
N ASN A 13 -1.69 -3.08 -7.02
CA ASN A 13 -1.27 -1.74 -7.43
C ASN A 13 -2.04 -0.62 -6.71
N ASN A 14 -2.96 -0.97 -5.82
CA ASN A 14 -3.88 -0.04 -5.19
C ASN A 14 -3.55 0.17 -3.72
N ARG A 15 -4.04 1.28 -3.18
CA ARG A 15 -4.09 1.52 -1.75
C ARG A 15 -5.17 0.62 -1.17
N ILE A 16 -4.84 -0.13 -0.13
CA ILE A 16 -5.74 -1.06 0.55
C ILE A 16 -6.06 -0.46 1.92
N GLU A 17 -7.35 -0.30 2.19
CA GLU A 17 -7.88 0.28 3.42
C GLU A 17 -8.66 -0.79 4.18
N ILE A 18 -8.37 -0.94 5.46
CA ILE A 18 -8.99 -1.91 6.34
C ILE A 18 -9.80 -1.14 7.36
N TYR A 19 -11.10 -1.41 7.38
CA TYR A 19 -12.08 -0.82 8.27
C TYR A 19 -12.63 -1.86 9.24
N ASP A 20 -13.01 -1.44 10.44
CA ASP A 20 -13.86 -2.25 11.30
C ASP A 20 -15.35 -2.18 10.88
N LYS A 21 -16.19 -2.98 11.53
CA LYS A 21 -17.65 -2.97 11.36
C LYS A 21 -18.32 -1.61 11.58
N ASP A 22 -17.69 -0.73 12.36
CA ASP A 22 -18.17 0.60 12.69
C ASP A 22 -17.65 1.65 11.68
N ASN A 23 -17.01 1.21 10.58
CA ASN A 23 -16.37 2.03 9.54
C ASN A 23 -15.19 2.89 10.05
N ASN A 24 -14.54 2.53 11.15
CA ASN A 24 -13.30 3.17 11.56
C ASN A 24 -12.12 2.61 10.76
N LEU A 25 -11.28 3.49 10.23
CA LEU A 25 -10.08 3.10 9.51
C LEU A 25 -9.05 2.53 10.50
N LEU A 26 -8.83 1.22 10.44
CA LEU A 26 -7.85 0.53 11.28
C LEU A 26 -6.45 0.62 10.70
N LYS A 27 -6.33 0.39 9.39
CA LYS A 27 -5.02 0.30 8.74
C LYS A 27 -5.09 0.61 7.26
N VAL A 28 -3.98 1.12 6.75
CA VAL A 28 -3.75 1.39 5.35
C VAL A 28 -2.51 0.64 4.92
N ILE A 29 -2.57 0.00 3.76
CA ILE A 29 -1.47 -0.72 3.12
C ILE A 29 -1.34 -0.18 1.71
N GLU A 30 -0.17 0.35 1.38
CA GLU A 30 0.07 1.00 0.08
C GLU A 30 1.21 0.30 -0.66
N PRO A 31 1.20 0.30 -2.00
CA PRO A 31 2.36 -0.04 -2.80
C PRO A 31 3.54 0.87 -2.42
N TYR A 32 4.74 0.31 -2.51
CA TYR A 32 5.93 1.09 -2.23
C TYR A 32 6.40 1.82 -3.47
N ALA A 33 6.55 3.14 -3.38
CA ALA A 33 7.03 3.95 -4.50
C ALA A 33 8.33 4.66 -4.16
N VAL A 34 9.33 4.46 -5.02
CA VAL A 34 10.60 5.19 -4.98
C VAL A 34 10.73 6.02 -6.23
N GLU A 35 10.85 7.33 -6.05
CA GLU A 35 11.07 8.24 -7.17
C GLU A 35 12.53 8.18 -7.63
N SER A 36 12.76 8.00 -8.92
CA SER A 36 14.10 8.00 -9.51
C SER A 36 14.81 9.31 -9.20
N CYS A 37 16.04 9.21 -8.69
CA CYS A 37 16.89 10.38 -8.48
C CYS A 37 17.39 10.95 -9.80
N MET A 38 17.69 10.13 -10.81
CA MET A 38 18.19 10.61 -12.10
C MET A 38 17.09 11.20 -13.00
N ASN A 39 15.84 10.76 -12.81
CA ASN A 39 14.70 11.21 -13.62
C ASN A 39 13.53 11.60 -12.69
N PRO A 40 13.49 12.84 -12.17
CA PRO A 40 12.40 13.31 -11.34
C PRO A 40 11.03 13.14 -12.02
N GLY A 41 10.03 12.72 -11.26
CA GLY A 41 8.70 12.37 -11.76
C GLY A 41 8.53 10.91 -12.21
N ILE A 42 9.62 10.15 -12.42
CA ILE A 42 9.55 8.71 -12.70
C ILE A 42 9.59 7.95 -11.37
N PHE A 43 8.57 7.14 -11.11
CA PHE A 43 8.49 6.31 -9.91
C PHE A 43 8.68 4.83 -10.25
N LYS A 44 9.52 4.15 -9.48
CA LYS A 44 9.54 2.70 -9.40
C LYS A 44 8.55 2.27 -8.32
N ILE A 45 7.44 1.68 -8.74
CA ILE A 45 6.41 1.16 -7.84
C ILE A 45 6.66 -0.33 -7.65
N THR A 46 6.68 -0.75 -6.39
CA THR A 46 6.69 -2.15 -5.98
C THR A 46 5.29 -2.47 -5.46
N PRO A 47 4.54 -3.36 -6.12
CA PRO A 47 3.18 -3.69 -5.73
C PRO A 47 3.12 -4.39 -4.37
N VAL A 48 1.94 -4.33 -3.74
CA VAL A 48 1.62 -5.12 -2.54
C VAL A 48 1.52 -6.59 -2.95
N LYS A 49 2.24 -7.46 -2.25
CA LYS A 49 2.08 -8.91 -2.43
C LYS A 49 0.94 -9.40 -1.56
N ILE A 50 0.09 -10.24 -2.13
CA ILE A 50 -1.07 -10.81 -1.43
C ILE A 50 -0.91 -12.32 -1.40
N GLU A 51 -0.72 -12.87 -0.21
CA GLU A 51 -0.65 -14.31 0.02
C GLU A 51 -1.95 -14.76 0.65
N LYS A 52 -2.61 -15.74 0.05
CA LYS A 52 -3.87 -16.31 0.55
C LYS A 52 -3.58 -17.66 1.18
N THR A 53 -3.85 -17.79 2.48
CA THR A 53 -3.80 -19.08 3.18
C THR A 53 -5.21 -19.66 3.27
N LYS A 54 -5.36 -20.82 3.91
CA LYS A 54 -6.68 -21.44 4.13
C LYS A 54 -7.59 -20.50 4.93
N ASP A 55 -7.06 -19.92 6.00
CA ASP A 55 -7.84 -19.22 7.02
C ASP A 55 -7.61 -17.69 7.02
N SER A 56 -6.58 -17.19 6.33
CA SER A 56 -6.20 -15.77 6.34
C SER A 56 -5.82 -15.24 4.96
N ILE A 57 -5.76 -13.91 4.85
CA ILE A 57 -5.18 -13.15 3.74
C ILE A 57 -4.05 -12.30 4.32
N ILE A 58 -2.86 -12.43 3.74
CA ILE A 58 -1.65 -11.74 4.18
C ILE A 58 -1.28 -10.73 3.10
N PHE A 59 -1.22 -9.46 3.49
CA PHE A 59 -0.77 -8.35 2.66
C PHE A 59 0.66 -7.97 3.05
N ILE A 60 1.56 -7.91 2.08
CA ILE A 60 2.97 -7.62 2.28
C ILE A 60 3.35 -6.42 1.42
N SER A 61 3.74 -5.33 2.08
CA SER A 61 4.33 -4.15 1.44
C SER A 61 5.67 -3.84 2.10
N GLU A 62 6.75 -3.88 1.31
CA GLU A 62 8.13 -3.84 1.81
C GLU A 62 8.41 -4.83 2.95
N ASN A 63 8.55 -4.32 4.18
CA ASN A 63 8.83 -5.03 5.41
C ASN A 63 7.61 -5.13 6.33
N ILE A 64 6.46 -4.58 5.90
CA ILE A 64 5.22 -4.60 6.67
C ILE A 64 4.38 -5.77 6.19
N LYS A 65 4.07 -6.69 7.13
CA LYS A 65 3.12 -7.77 6.92
C LYS A 65 1.85 -7.49 7.71
N THR A 66 0.70 -7.65 7.06
CA THR A 66 -0.61 -7.54 7.70
C THR A 66 -1.41 -8.79 7.37
N GLU A 67 -1.79 -9.52 8.40
CA GLU A 67 -2.64 -10.70 8.27
C GLU A 67 -4.07 -10.35 8.70
N ILE A 68 -5.04 -10.74 7.90
CA ILE A 68 -6.48 -10.63 8.19
C ILE A 68 -7.08 -12.02 8.10
N LYS A 69 -7.83 -12.45 9.11
CA LYS A 69 -8.53 -13.75 9.06
C LYS A 69 -9.75 -13.63 8.14
N LYS A 70 -10.00 -14.67 7.35
CA LYS A 70 -11.19 -14.70 6.47
C LYS A 70 -12.48 -14.68 7.26
N GLN A 71 -12.50 -15.31 8.43
CA GLN A 71 -13.67 -15.32 9.32
C GLN A 71 -14.11 -13.91 9.69
N ASP A 72 -13.17 -12.99 9.95
CA ASP A 72 -13.46 -11.60 10.32
C ASP A 72 -14.04 -10.81 9.13
N ILE A 73 -13.73 -11.22 7.89
CA ILE A 73 -14.29 -10.64 6.65
C ILE A 73 -15.68 -11.21 6.40
N GLU A 74 -15.88 -12.52 6.61
CA GLU A 74 -17.16 -13.22 6.44
C GLU A 74 -18.20 -12.79 7.48
N SER A 75 -17.78 -12.55 8.73
CA SER A 75 -18.64 -12.02 9.80
C SER A 75 -19.01 -10.56 9.58
N GLY A 76 -18.28 -9.85 8.72
CA GLY A 76 -18.43 -8.41 8.51
C GLY A 76 -17.80 -7.57 9.62
N ASP A 77 -16.99 -8.16 10.49
CA ASP A 77 -16.21 -7.43 11.50
C ASP A 77 -15.12 -6.56 10.87
N ILE A 78 -14.62 -6.98 9.70
CA ILE A 78 -13.61 -6.27 8.92
C ILE A 78 -14.10 -6.07 7.49
N GLU A 79 -13.99 -4.83 7.01
CA GLU A 79 -14.20 -4.48 5.60
C GLU A 79 -12.89 -4.05 4.95
N VAL A 80 -12.58 -4.63 3.79
CA VAL A 80 -11.37 -4.30 3.02
C VAL A 80 -11.79 -3.58 1.74
N LYS A 81 -11.29 -2.37 1.55
CA LYS A 81 -11.54 -1.53 0.36
C LYS A 81 -10.22 -1.28 -0.37
N ALA A 82 -10.29 -1.14 -1.69
CA ALA A 82 -9.16 -0.68 -2.48
C ALA A 82 -9.48 0.66 -3.12
N SER A 83 -8.53 1.57 -3.12
CA SER A 83 -8.58 2.89 -3.72
C SER A 83 -7.33 3.15 -4.56
N ASP A 84 -7.41 4.11 -5.47
CA ASP A 84 -6.29 4.41 -6.37
C ASP A 84 -5.05 4.86 -5.58
N PHE A 85 -3.91 4.25 -5.88
CA PHE A 85 -2.63 4.67 -5.32
C PHE A 85 -1.97 5.72 -6.21
N THR A 86 -1.66 6.89 -5.64
CA THR A 86 -0.83 7.91 -6.29
C THR A 86 0.46 8.09 -5.50
N PRO A 87 1.63 7.81 -6.09
CA PRO A 87 2.90 7.94 -5.39
C PRO A 87 3.16 9.42 -5.03
N GLN A 88 3.44 9.68 -3.75
CA GLN A 88 3.72 11.04 -3.29
C GLN A 88 5.21 11.38 -3.45
N ARG A 89 5.49 12.59 -3.98
CA ARG A 89 6.83 13.16 -3.92
C ARG A 89 7.16 13.49 -2.47
N ARG A 90 8.20 12.89 -1.89
CA ARG A 90 8.72 13.34 -0.60
C ARG A 90 9.29 14.74 -0.78
N LYS A 91 8.73 15.74 -0.08
CA LYS A 91 9.33 17.08 -0.02
C LYS A 91 10.75 16.95 0.54
N VAL A 92 11.70 17.44 -0.24
CA VAL A 92 13.11 17.65 0.11
C VAL A 92 13.16 18.41 1.45
N LYS A 93 13.66 17.78 2.53
CA LYS A 93 13.94 18.48 3.79
C LYS A 93 15.12 19.44 3.54
N SER A 94 15.04 20.66 4.06
CA SER A 94 15.98 21.77 3.77
C SER A 94 17.46 21.52 4.09
N ASN A 95 17.82 20.44 4.80
CA ASN A 95 19.19 20.15 5.26
C ASN A 95 19.78 18.94 4.55
N CYS A 96 19.93 19.01 3.24
CA CYS A 96 20.51 17.93 2.47
C CYS A 96 21.51 18.42 1.46
N THR A 97 22.50 17.58 1.18
CA THR A 97 23.40 17.81 0.07
C THR A 97 22.63 17.53 -1.21
N ASN A 98 22.36 18.59 -1.98
CA ASN A 98 21.70 18.47 -3.27
C ASN A 98 22.59 17.67 -4.21
N CYS A 99 22.06 16.59 -4.78
CA CYS A 99 22.71 15.87 -5.87
C CYS A 99 22.91 16.84 -7.03
N THR A 100 24.16 16.97 -7.48
CA THR A 100 24.58 17.91 -8.53
C THR A 100 23.84 17.69 -9.86
N ASN A 101 23.27 16.49 -10.09
CA ASN A 101 22.62 16.14 -11.34
C ASN A 101 21.08 16.30 -11.32
N CYS A 102 20.44 16.26 -10.15
CA CYS A 102 18.97 16.27 -10.06
C CYS A 102 18.37 17.20 -8.99
N GLY A 103 19.21 17.88 -8.20
CA GLY A 103 18.77 18.83 -7.18
C GLY A 103 18.06 18.20 -5.98
N ARG A 104 17.98 16.87 -5.89
CA ARG A 104 17.42 16.18 -4.72
C ARG A 104 18.44 16.00 -3.62
N CYS A 105 17.96 16.09 -2.38
CA CYS A 105 18.63 15.60 -1.19
C CYS A 105 19.11 14.16 -1.32
N SER A 106 20.40 13.89 -1.17
CA SER A 106 20.87 12.60 -0.65
C SER A 106 20.89 12.67 0.88
N TRP A 107 20.43 11.60 1.52
CA TRP A 107 20.83 11.29 2.90
C TRP A 107 22.26 10.74 2.89
#